data_AF-A0AAE3GV94-F1
#
_entry.id   AF-A0AAE3GV94-F1
#
_cell.length_a   1.000
_cell.length_b   1.000
_cell.length_c   1.000
_cell.angle_alpha   90.00
_cell.angle_beta   90.00
_cell.angle_gamma   90.00
#
_symmetry.space_group_name_H-M   'P 1'
#
loop_
_entity.id
_entity.type
_entity.pdbx_description
1 polymer ?
#
loop_
_entity_poly.entity_id
_entity_poly.type
_entity_poly.pdbx_seq_one_letter_code
_entity_poly.pdbx_strand_id
1 'polypeptide(L)'
;MMMNMPDKIQWVYSSKNNSELSDRYNQWAKDYEQDLTETFGRPNREPIVDLTIKYVPKNARILDAGVGTGIMGKWLHEEGVGCWVVKLPVDTDKQSRKRWFVGYTSKRP
;
A
#
# COMPACT_ATOMS: atom_id res chain seq x y z
N MET A 1 13.18 3.87 21.66
CA MET A 1 13.53 2.45 21.43
C MET A 1 13.02 2.07 20.05
N MET A 2 13.86 1.48 19.21
CA MET A 2 13.39 0.84 17.97
C MET A 2 12.68 -0.46 18.38
N MET A 3 11.40 -0.59 18.04
CA MET A 3 10.66 -1.85 18.19
C MET A 3 11.08 -2.81 17.08
N ASN A 4 11.23 -4.10 17.37
CA ASN A 4 11.44 -5.11 16.34
C ASN A 4 10.10 -5.43 15.63
N MET A 5 10.14 -6.12 14.49
CA MET A 5 8.94 -6.38 13.68
C MET A 5 7.83 -7.15 14.43
N PRO A 6 8.12 -8.25 15.19
CA PRO A 6 7.11 -8.91 16.01
C PRO A 6 6.42 -7.98 17.03
N ASP A 7 7.19 -7.09 17.67
CA ASP A 7 6.65 -6.10 18.61
C ASP A 7 5.77 -5.07 17.89
N LYS A 8 6.16 -4.62 16.70
CA LYS A 8 5.36 -3.69 15.87
C LYS A 8 4.03 -4.32 15.44
N ILE A 9 4.03 -5.60 15.07
CA ILE A 9 2.80 -6.36 14.74
C ILE A 9 1.90 -6.46 15.97
N GLN A 10 2.42 -6.90 17.11
CA GLN A 10 1.66 -7.04 18.35
C GLN A 10 1.12 -5.68 18.83
N TRP A 11 1.89 -4.62 18.62
CA TRP A 11 1.45 -3.25 18.89
C TRP A 11 0.29 -2.83 18.00
N VAL A 12 0.33 -3.06 16.68
CA VAL A 12 -0.82 -2.75 15.81
C VAL A 12 -2.04 -3.59 16.19
N TYR A 13 -1.87 -4.89 16.47
CA TYR A 13 -2.98 -5.78 16.83
C TYR A 13 -3.56 -5.53 18.23
N SER A 14 -2.81 -4.89 19.14
CA SER A 14 -3.31 -4.49 20.46
C SER A 14 -4.10 -3.18 20.47
N SER A 15 -4.41 -2.61 19.30
CA SER A 15 -5.23 -1.40 19.18
C SER A 15 -6.65 -1.64 19.72
N LYS A 16 -7.18 -0.68 20.47
CA LYS A 16 -8.48 -0.80 21.14
C LYS A 16 -9.64 -0.31 20.29
N ASN A 17 -9.37 0.44 19.23
CA ASN A 17 -10.35 0.95 18.30
C ASN A 17 -9.71 1.20 16.92
N ASN A 18 -10.55 1.43 15.93
CA ASN A 18 -10.12 1.59 14.54
C ASN A 18 -9.27 2.85 14.29
N SER A 19 -9.53 3.95 15.02
CA SER A 19 -8.71 5.17 14.92
C SER A 19 -7.28 4.87 15.37
N GLU A 20 -7.14 4.24 16.53
CA GLU A 20 -5.85 3.83 17.07
C GLU A 20 -5.16 2.83 16.13
N LEU A 21 -5.89 1.86 15.58
CA LEU A 21 -5.35 0.89 14.63
C LEU A 21 -4.83 1.56 13.36
N SER A 22 -5.61 2.50 12.82
CA SER A 22 -5.23 3.32 11.66
C SER A 22 -3.97 4.15 11.95
N ASP A 23 -3.90 4.83 13.10
CA ASP A 23 -2.76 5.67 13.45
C ASP A 23 -1.49 4.87 13.70
N ARG A 24 -1.59 3.72 14.38
CA ARG A 24 -0.46 2.81 14.60
C ARG A 24 0.01 2.20 13.28
N TYR A 25 -0.92 1.77 12.42
CA TYR A 25 -0.59 1.29 11.09
C TYR A 25 0.08 2.37 10.24
N ASN A 26 -0.42 3.61 10.23
CA ASN A 26 0.18 4.72 9.49
C ASN A 26 1.59 5.06 9.96
N GLN A 27 1.86 4.92 11.27
CA GLN A 27 3.21 5.09 11.83
C GLN A 27 4.14 3.98 11.36
N TRP A 28 3.71 2.73 11.44
CA TRP A 28 4.52 1.58 11.03
C TRP A 28 4.70 1.48 9.51
N ALA A 29 3.70 1.87 8.71
CA ALA A 29 3.70 1.76 7.25
C ALA A 29 4.90 2.42 6.55
N LYS A 30 5.58 3.37 7.22
CA LYS A 30 6.81 4.01 6.74
C LYS A 30 7.99 3.05 6.64
N ASP A 31 8.07 2.13 7.59
CA ASP A 31 9.17 1.17 7.73
C ASP A 31 8.72 -0.25 7.36
N TYR A 32 7.42 -0.46 7.11
CA TYR A 32 6.80 -1.75 6.84
C TYR A 32 7.47 -2.54 5.70
N GLU A 33 7.75 -1.88 4.57
CA GLU A 33 8.39 -2.56 3.42
C GLU A 33 9.84 -2.95 3.73
N GLN A 34 10.57 -2.12 4.48
CA GLN A 34 11.93 -2.41 4.91
C GLN A 34 11.94 -3.58 5.91
N ASP A 35 11.08 -3.52 6.94
CA ASP A 35 10.93 -4.57 7.94
C ASP A 35 10.60 -5.92 7.29
N LEU A 36 9.73 -5.95 6.28
CA LEU A 36 9.38 -7.17 5.54
C LEU A 36 10.51 -7.69 4.65
N THR A 37 11.23 -6.79 3.99
CA THR A 37 12.34 -7.17 3.10
C THR A 37 13.50 -7.74 3.91
N GLU A 38 13.88 -7.06 4.99
CA GLU A 38 14.99 -7.46 5.87
C GLU A 38 14.67 -8.73 6.66
N THR A 39 13.41 -8.92 7.10
CA THR A 39 13.03 -10.05 7.95
C THR A 39 12.63 -11.31 7.17
N PHE A 40 11.96 -11.15 6.03
CA PHE A 40 11.39 -12.28 5.28
C PHE A 40 11.99 -12.47 3.88
N GLY A 41 12.96 -11.63 3.48
CA GLY A 41 13.57 -11.71 2.15
C GLY A 41 12.56 -11.46 1.04
N ARG A 42 11.52 -10.65 1.31
CA ARG A 42 10.46 -10.36 0.35
C ARG A 42 11.11 -9.85 -0.95
N PRO A 43 10.76 -10.39 -2.12
CA PRO A 43 11.42 -10.01 -3.37
C PRO A 43 11.19 -8.51 -3.65
N ASN A 44 12.21 -7.84 -4.18
CA ASN A 44 12.17 -6.43 -4.57
C ASN A 44 11.07 -6.10 -5.60
N ARG A 45 10.41 -7.13 -6.17
CA ARG A 45 9.33 -7.02 -7.13
C ARG A 45 8.42 -8.25 -7.02
N GLU A 46 7.12 -8.00 -6.88
CA GLU A 46 6.12 -9.08 -6.82
C GLU A 46 5.81 -9.63 -8.22
N PRO A 47 5.60 -10.95 -8.39
CA PRO A 47 5.28 -11.58 -9.68
C PRO A 47 4.04 -10.99 -10.38
N ILE A 48 3.14 -10.37 -9.62
CA ILE A 48 1.93 -9.74 -10.17
C ILE A 48 2.27 -8.56 -11.10
N VAL A 49 3.40 -7.88 -10.90
CA VAL A 49 3.86 -6.80 -11.79
C VAL A 49 4.16 -7.36 -13.18
N ASP A 50 4.90 -8.48 -13.25
CA ASP A 50 5.22 -9.15 -14.51
C ASP A 50 3.98 -9.65 -15.24
N LEU A 51 3.06 -10.27 -14.50
CA LEU A 51 1.81 -10.74 -15.06
C LEU A 51 0.98 -9.57 -15.61
N THR A 52 0.97 -8.44 -14.91
CA THR A 52 0.26 -7.24 -15.36
C THR A 52 0.86 -6.71 -16.66
N ILE A 53 2.19 -6.59 -16.76
CA ILE A 53 2.86 -6.12 -17.98
C ILE A 53 2.62 -7.09 -19.15
N LYS A 54 2.61 -8.40 -18.88
CA LYS A 54 2.44 -9.43 -19.90
C LYS A 54 1.02 -9.49 -20.47
N TYR A 55 0.01 -9.31 -19.63
CA TYR A 55 -1.38 -9.59 -20.01
C TYR A 55 -2.28 -8.37 -20.08
N VAL A 56 -1.90 -7.24 -19.47
CA VAL A 56 -2.73 -6.03 -19.45
C VAL A 56 -2.20 -5.01 -20.47
N PRO A 57 -3.04 -4.55 -21.41
CA PRO A 57 -2.65 -3.50 -22.35
C PRO A 57 -2.19 -2.22 -21.63
N LYS A 58 -1.14 -1.56 -22.13
CA LYS A 58 -0.63 -0.29 -21.54
C LYS A 58 -1.65 0.85 -21.53
N ASN A 59 -2.70 0.78 -22.35
CA ASN A 59 -3.80 1.75 -22.38
C ASN A 59 -4.99 1.36 -21.49
N ALA A 60 -4.93 0.24 -20.78
CA ALA A 60 -5.98 -0.17 -19.86
C ALA A 60 -6.10 0.80 -18.68
N ARG A 61 -7.30 0.84 -18.09
CA ARG A 61 -7.57 1.57 -16.86
C ARG A 61 -7.52 0.58 -15.70
N ILE A 62 -6.45 0.64 -14.91
CA ILE A 62 -6.24 -0.24 -13.75
C ILE A 62 -6.68 0.50 -12.48
N LEU A 63 -7.37 -0.21 -11.57
CA LEU A 63 -7.70 0.25 -10.23
C LEU A 63 -7.06 -0.68 -9.20
N ASP A 64 -6.12 -0.15 -8.42
CA ASP A 64 -5.56 -0.82 -7.25
C ASP A 64 -6.41 -0.48 -6.02
N ALA A 65 -7.30 -1.39 -5.65
CA ALA A 65 -8.19 -1.25 -4.49
C ALA A 65 -7.57 -1.95 -3.27
N GLY A 66 -7.37 -1.18 -2.20
CA GLY A 66 -6.65 -1.68 -1.03
C GLY A 66 -5.13 -1.54 -1.16
N VAL A 67 -4.67 -0.47 -1.80
CA VAL A 67 -3.27 -0.22 -2.20
C VAL A 67 -2.21 -0.30 -1.08
N GLY A 68 -2.62 -0.36 0.19
CA GLY A 68 -1.72 -0.49 1.34
C GLY A 68 -0.70 0.65 1.44
N THR A 69 0.58 0.31 1.25
CA THR A 69 1.74 1.23 1.20
C THR A 69 1.91 1.90 -0.16
N GLY A 70 1.28 1.39 -1.22
CA GLY A 70 1.40 1.92 -2.58
C GLY A 70 2.53 1.34 -3.42
N ILE A 71 3.26 0.33 -2.92
CA ILE A 71 4.45 -0.20 -3.61
C ILE A 71 4.14 -0.82 -4.99
N MET A 72 2.97 -1.45 -5.13
CA MET A 72 2.51 -2.01 -6.41
C MET A 72 2.35 -0.92 -7.48
N GLY A 73 1.70 0.19 -7.12
CA GLY A 73 1.55 1.33 -8.03
C GLY A 73 2.87 1.95 -8.45
N LYS A 74 3.87 1.97 -7.55
CA LYS A 74 5.23 2.43 -7.88
C LYS A 74 5.89 1.51 -8.92
N TRP A 75 5.87 0.19 -8.72
CA TRP A 75 6.45 -0.76 -9.67
C TRP A 75 5.76 -0.72 -11.04
N LEU A 76 4.43 -0.61 -11.08
CA LEU A 76 3.71 -0.45 -12.36
C LEU A 76 4.06 0.86 -13.06
N HIS A 77 4.23 1.95 -12.31
CA HIS A 77 4.62 3.24 -12.86
C HIS A 77 6.00 3.22 -13.50
N GLU A 78 6.98 2.55 -12.88
CA GLU A 78 8.33 2.34 -13.43
C GLU A 78 8.30 1.62 -14.79
N GLU A 79 7.26 0.83 -15.06
CA GLU A 79 7.06 0.05 -16.29
C GLU A 79 6.19 0.79 -17.34
N GLY A 80 5.80 2.03 -17.03
CA GLY A 80 4.96 2.89 -17.86
C GLY A 80 3.48 2.50 -17.84
N VAL A 81 3.04 1.78 -16.81
CA VAL A 81 1.64 1.39 -16.59
C VAL A 81 1.02 2.29 -15.53
N GLY A 82 -0.05 2.99 -15.90
CA GLY A 82 -0.80 3.85 -14.97
C GLY A 82 -1.89 3.08 -14.23
N CYS A 83 -2.01 3.31 -12.91
CA CYS A 83 -3.12 2.80 -12.12
C CYS A 83 -3.73 3.91 -11.26
N TRP A 84 -5.05 3.89 -11.16
CA TRP A 84 -5.78 4.58 -10.11
C TRP A 84 -5.65 3.79 -8.82
N VAL A 85 -5.58 4.47 -7.69
CA VAL A 85 -5.47 3.79 -6.39
C VAL A 85 -6.62 4.22 -5.48
N VAL A 86 -7.09 3.27 -4.70
CA VAL A 86 -8.05 3.49 -3.62
C VAL A 86 -7.47 2.87 -2.36
N LYS A 87 -7.14 3.69 -1.37
CA LYS A 87 -6.80 3.21 -0.04
C LYS A 87 -8.09 2.96 0.72
N LEU A 88 -8.32 1.71 1.09
CA LEU A 88 -9.48 1.37 1.90
C LEU A 88 -9.26 1.90 3.32
N PRO A 89 -10.28 2.54 3.91
CA PRO A 89 -10.17 3.00 5.27
C PRO A 89 -10.07 1.77 6.18
N VAL A 90 -9.10 1.83 7.08
CA VAL A 90 -8.95 0.88 8.18
C VAL A 90 -10.09 1.05 9.20
N ASP A 91 -10.72 2.23 9.23
CA ASP A 91 -11.87 2.56 10.05
C ASP A 91 -13.15 2.74 9.23
N THR A 92 -14.15 1.89 9.48
CA THR A 92 -15.50 2.00 8.90
C THR A 92 -16.37 3.11 9.51
N ASP A 93 -15.89 3.90 10.48
CA ASP A 93 -16.68 4.99 11.04
C ASP A 93 -16.96 6.11 10.00
N LYS A 94 -18.20 6.59 9.98
CA LYS A 94 -18.79 7.41 8.91
C LYS A 94 -18.06 8.75 8.70
N GLN A 95 -17.27 9.20 9.67
CA GLN A 95 -16.51 10.46 9.69
C GLN A 95 -15.23 10.43 8.83
N SER A 96 -14.61 9.24 8.64
CA SER A 96 -13.34 9.06 7.91
C SER A 96 -13.50 9.06 6.38
N ARG A 97 -14.74 9.06 5.87
CA ARG A 97 -15.10 9.07 4.44
C ARG A 97 -14.69 10.34 3.68
N LYS A 98 -14.03 11.29 4.34
CA LYS A 98 -13.48 12.46 3.68
C LYS A 98 -12.04 12.18 3.25
N ARG A 99 -11.92 11.81 1.97
CA ARG A 99 -10.87 12.27 1.06
C ARG A 99 -9.53 11.53 1.13
N TRP A 100 -9.36 10.46 0.33
CA TRP A 100 -8.03 9.96 -0.06
C TRP A 100 -8.05 9.33 -1.46
N PHE A 101 -8.05 10.17 -2.50
CA PHE A 101 -7.54 9.79 -3.82
C PHE A 101 -6.05 10.16 -3.84
N VAL A 102 -5.16 9.18 -3.67
CA VAL A 102 -3.72 9.39 -3.98
C VAL A 102 -3.54 9.07 -5.45
N GLY A 103 -4.02 9.95 -6.33
CA GLY A 103 -3.86 9.75 -7.76
C GLY A 103 -2.38 9.76 -8.14
N TYR A 104 -1.78 8.59 -8.42
CA TYR A 104 -0.66 8.49 -9.34
C TYR A 104 -1.21 8.70 -10.75
N THR A 105 -1.61 9.94 -11.03
CA THR A 105 -1.95 10.31 -12.40
C THR A 105 -0.63 10.46 -13.14
N SER A 106 -0.31 9.52 -14.03
CA SER A 106 0.55 9.89 -15.14
C SER A 106 -0.21 10.98 -15.87
N LYS A 107 0.21 12.24 -15.75
CA LYS A 107 -0.17 13.25 -16.74
C LYS A 107 0.35 12.71 -18.07
N ARG A 108 -0.53 12.13 -18.89
CA ARG A 108 -0.21 11.95 -20.30
C ARG A 108 -0.29 13.35 -20.94
N PRO A 109 0.63 13.68 -21.87
CA PRO A 109 0.55 14.89 -22.67
C PRO A 109 -0.75 14.94 -23.48
#